data_AF-A0A9X1ZG55-F1
#
_entry.id   AF-A0A9X1ZG55-F1
#
_cell.length_a   1.000
_cell.length_b   1.000
_cell.length_c   1.000
_cell.angle_alpha   90.00
_cell.angle_beta   90.00
_cell.angle_gamma   90.00
#
_symmetry.space_group_name_H-M   'P 1'
#
loop_
_entity.id
_entity.type
_entity.pdbx_description
1 polymer ?
#
loop_
_entity_poly.entity_id
_entity_poly.type
_entity_poly.pdbx_seq_one_letter_code
_entity_poly.pdbx_strand_id
1 'polypeptide(L)'
;MEHRWQIAISAGLLAGIWAGVADALHLVTWIGFLSCSTFFAQTHSGLKGMFMAMSTNLSGVFWGWLIISGSSFFVSPLFGYIFTAIATSAMCLQASYQKLAFIPGAFIGCCITFAMGGDVAAIIPPLLIGAVLGYSMSLLTGQLITLTNKFQGVTPEPTVEES
;
A
#
# COMPACT_ATOMS: atom_id res chain seq x y z
N MET A 1 11.03 -13.46 15.39
CA MET A 1 11.21 -12.39 14.39
C MET A 1 12.57 -11.77 14.61
N GLU A 2 13.49 -11.97 13.68
CA GLU A 2 14.79 -11.30 13.68
C GLU A 2 14.62 -9.80 13.33
N HIS A 3 15.60 -8.97 13.69
CA HIS A 3 15.70 -7.54 13.30
C HIS A 3 14.56 -6.58 13.72
N ARG A 4 13.83 -6.89 14.80
CA ARG A 4 12.69 -6.09 15.29
C ARG A 4 13.04 -4.63 15.59
N TRP A 5 14.24 -4.38 16.11
CA TRP A 5 14.70 -3.04 16.46
C TRP A 5 14.92 -2.17 15.22
N GLN A 6 15.52 -2.73 14.18
CA GLN A 6 15.76 -2.04 12.91
C GLN A 6 14.44 -1.66 12.24
N ILE A 7 13.47 -2.58 12.25
CA ILE A 7 12.11 -2.35 11.74
C ILE A 7 11.40 -1.25 12.55
N ALA A 8 11.47 -1.30 13.89
CA ALA A 8 10.82 -0.31 14.74
C ALA A 8 11.39 1.10 14.54
N ILE A 9 12.71 1.22 14.42
CA ILE A 9 13.39 2.51 14.19
C ILE A 9 13.03 3.06 12.81
N SER A 10 13.14 2.25 11.75
CA SER A 10 12.85 2.69 10.39
C SER A 10 11.39 3.11 10.22
N ALA A 11 10.46 2.29 10.72
CA ALA A 11 9.02 2.56 10.65
C ALA A 11 8.64 3.79 11.46
N GLY A 12 9.13 3.91 12.71
CA GLY A 12 8.81 5.05 13.57
C GLY A 12 9.32 6.38 13.01
N LEU A 13 10.57 6.43 12.56
CA LEU A 13 11.17 7.64 12.00
C LEU A 13 10.44 8.11 10.74
N LEU A 14 10.25 7.21 9.77
CA LEU A 14 9.61 7.56 8.51
C LEU A 14 8.11 7.84 8.68
N ALA A 15 7.43 7.18 9.62
CA ALA A 15 6.05 7.52 9.97
C ALA A 15 5.92 8.94 10.54
N GLY A 16 6.86 9.35 11.40
CA GLY A 16 6.93 10.73 11.92
C GLY A 16 7.16 11.75 10.81
N ILE A 17 8.10 11.47 9.89
CA ILE A 17 8.36 12.31 8.72
C ILE A 17 7.10 12.41 7.84
N TRP A 18 6.44 11.28 7.57
CA TRP A 18 5.21 11.25 6.78
C TRP A 18 4.10 12.09 7.41
N ALA A 19 3.90 11.98 8.73
CA ALA A 19 2.90 12.80 9.42
C ALA A 19 3.15 14.30 9.25
N GLY A 20 4.40 14.75 9.37
CA GLY A 20 4.77 16.15 9.13
C GLY A 20 4.63 16.59 7.67
N VAL A 21 5.02 15.73 6.71
CA VAL A 21 4.86 16.01 5.27
C VAL A 21 3.39 16.08 4.88
N ALA A 22 2.56 15.17 5.38
CA ALA A 22 1.14 15.14 5.12
C ALA A 22 0.45 16.38 5.69
N ASP A 23 0.80 16.80 6.90
CA ASP A 23 0.30 18.05 7.50
C ASP A 23 0.70 19.28 6.67
N ALA A 24 1.97 19.42 6.32
CA ALA A 24 2.49 20.56 5.56
C ALA A 24 1.90 20.68 4.14
N LEU A 25 1.53 19.55 3.52
CA LEU A 25 0.94 19.50 2.19
C LEU A 25 -0.60 19.37 2.22
N HIS A 26 -1.22 19.41 3.40
CA HIS A 26 -2.66 19.20 3.60
C HIS A 26 -3.18 17.88 2.98
N LEU A 27 -2.39 16.82 3.07
CA LEU A 27 -2.74 15.47 2.61
C LEU A 27 -3.40 14.66 3.73
N VAL A 28 -4.26 13.71 3.36
CA VAL A 28 -4.87 12.81 4.33
C VAL A 28 -3.84 11.76 4.79
N THR A 29 -3.25 11.98 5.96
CA THR A 29 -2.17 11.15 6.53
C THR A 29 -2.50 9.66 6.56
N TRP A 30 -3.74 9.31 6.89
CA TRP A 30 -4.19 7.92 7.02
C TRP A 30 -4.23 7.16 5.69
N ILE A 31 -4.51 7.84 4.58
CA ILE A 31 -4.48 7.22 3.25
C ILE A 31 -3.06 6.75 2.92
N GLY A 32 -2.06 7.56 3.27
CA GLY A 32 -0.65 7.18 3.12
C GLY A 32 -0.27 5.98 3.98
N PHE A 33 -0.73 5.92 5.23
CA PHE A 33 -0.48 4.77 6.08
C PHE A 33 -1.15 3.48 5.58
N LEU A 34 -2.39 3.56 5.11
CA LEU A 34 -3.08 2.42 4.50
C LEU A 34 -2.32 1.89 3.29
N SER A 35 -1.85 2.79 2.42
CA SER A 35 -1.03 2.42 1.26
C SER A 35 0.33 1.84 1.66
N CYS A 36 0.98 2.40 2.69
CA CYS A 36 2.18 1.83 3.28
C CYS A 36 1.95 0.40 3.80
N SER A 37 0.83 0.15 4.48
CA SER A 37 0.45 -1.19 4.94
C SER A 37 0.25 -2.15 3.77
N THR A 38 -0.32 -1.69 2.64
CA THR A 38 -0.48 -2.54 1.45
C THR A 38 0.86 -2.97 0.88
N PHE A 39 1.88 -2.10 0.90
CA PHE A 39 3.24 -2.46 0.49
C PHE A 39 3.84 -3.56 1.36
N PHE A 40 3.62 -3.55 2.67
CA PHE A 40 4.14 -4.63 3.54
C PHE A 40 3.31 -5.91 3.49
N ALA A 41 2.03 -5.83 3.12
CA ALA A 41 1.12 -6.97 3.08
C ALA A 41 1.18 -7.76 1.76
N GLN A 42 1.63 -7.13 0.65
CA GLN A 42 1.81 -7.81 -0.62
C GLN A 42 3.07 -8.71 -0.63
N THR A 43 3.14 -9.65 -1.56
CA THR A 43 4.08 -10.79 -1.53
C THR A 43 5.45 -10.55 -2.18
N HIS A 44 5.62 -9.45 -2.91
CA HIS A 44 6.87 -9.06 -3.55
C HIS A 44 7.68 -8.10 -2.69
N SER A 45 8.99 -8.03 -2.92
CA SER A 45 9.86 -7.07 -2.25
C SER A 45 10.29 -5.95 -3.20
N GLY A 46 10.83 -4.88 -2.62
CA GLY A 46 11.43 -3.77 -3.35
C GLY A 46 10.45 -3.03 -4.28
N LEU A 47 10.98 -2.50 -5.39
CA LEU A 47 10.22 -1.69 -6.34
C LEU A 47 9.02 -2.43 -6.95
N LYS A 48 9.14 -3.74 -7.19
CA LYS A 48 8.03 -4.54 -7.72
C LYS A 48 6.86 -4.56 -6.74
N GLY A 49 7.15 -4.74 -5.46
CA GLY A 49 6.16 -4.67 -4.39
C GLY A 49 5.49 -3.30 -4.28
N MET A 50 6.29 -2.22 -4.39
CA MET A 50 5.79 -0.85 -4.40
C MET A 50 4.81 -0.61 -5.55
N PHE A 51 5.19 -0.98 -6.78
CA PHE A 51 4.31 -0.82 -7.94
C PHE A 51 3.07 -1.70 -7.87
N MET A 52 3.17 -2.90 -7.29
CA MET A 52 1.99 -3.74 -7.04
C MET A 52 1.03 -3.05 -6.07
N ALA A 53 1.52 -2.56 -4.93
CA ALA A 53 0.72 -1.82 -3.96
C ALA A 53 0.05 -0.59 -4.58
N MET A 54 0.80 0.23 -5.32
CA MET A 54 0.24 1.39 -6.03
C MET A 54 -0.85 0.97 -7.02
N SER A 55 -0.58 -0.04 -7.85
CA SER A 55 -1.50 -0.47 -8.91
C SER A 55 -2.79 -1.05 -8.35
N THR A 56 -2.71 -1.89 -7.31
CA THR A 56 -3.89 -2.49 -6.68
C THR A 56 -4.71 -1.44 -5.94
N ASN A 57 -4.07 -0.55 -5.20
CA ASN A 57 -4.76 0.54 -4.51
C ASN A 57 -5.45 1.48 -5.51
N LEU A 58 -4.78 1.88 -6.60
CA LEU A 58 -5.38 2.72 -7.64
C LEU A 58 -6.53 2.02 -8.36
N SER A 59 -6.41 0.72 -8.63
CA SER A 59 -7.52 -0.07 -9.17
C SER A 59 -8.72 -0.05 -8.21
N GLY A 60 -8.47 -0.21 -6.91
CA GLY A 60 -9.48 -0.04 -5.86
C GLY A 60 -10.17 1.32 -5.92
N VAL A 61 -9.38 2.39 -6.06
CA VAL A 61 -9.93 3.75 -6.20
C VAL A 61 -10.82 3.88 -7.42
N PHE A 62 -10.40 3.32 -8.56
CA PHE A 62 -11.21 3.28 -9.77
C PHE A 62 -12.55 2.57 -9.54
N TRP A 63 -12.55 1.40 -8.90
CA TRP A 63 -13.79 0.65 -8.63
C TRP A 63 -14.70 1.37 -7.64
N GLY A 64 -14.15 1.96 -6.57
CA GLY A 64 -14.92 2.75 -5.61
C GLY A 64 -15.55 3.99 -6.25
N TRP A 65 -14.79 4.69 -7.10
CA TRP A 65 -15.28 5.84 -7.84
C TRP A 65 -16.39 5.46 -8.83
N LEU A 66 -16.25 4.31 -9.51
CA LEU A 66 -17.26 3.78 -10.42
C LEU A 66 -18.56 3.45 -9.67
N ILE A 67 -18.48 2.86 -8.48
CA ILE A 67 -19.66 2.56 -7.65
C ILE A 67 -20.38 3.85 -7.23
N ILE A 68 -19.65 4.85 -6.71
CA ILE A 68 -20.24 6.14 -6.31
C ILE A 68 -20.88 6.83 -7.52
N SER A 69 -20.13 6.97 -8.60
CA SER A 69 -20.59 7.68 -9.80
C SER A 69 -21.76 6.95 -10.45
N GLY A 70 -21.65 5.62 -10.61
CA GLY A 70 -22.69 4.78 -11.22
C GLY A 70 -23.98 4.76 -10.41
N SER A 71 -23.89 4.66 -9.09
CA SER A 71 -25.09 4.67 -8.23
C SER A 71 -25.74 6.05 -8.15
N SER A 72 -24.99 7.15 -8.32
CA SER A 72 -25.53 8.53 -8.28
C SER A 72 -26.58 8.82 -9.36
N PHE A 73 -26.59 8.06 -10.46
CA PHE A 73 -27.60 8.18 -11.51
C PHE A 73 -28.97 7.60 -11.12
N PHE A 74 -29.07 6.89 -9.99
CA PHE A 74 -30.28 6.19 -9.58
C PHE A 74 -30.72 6.65 -8.18
N VAL A 75 -32.03 6.82 -8.01
CA VAL A 75 -32.62 7.20 -6.72
C VAL A 75 -32.68 6.01 -5.76
N SER A 76 -32.77 4.78 -6.28
CA SER A 76 -32.91 3.57 -5.46
C SER A 76 -31.56 3.07 -4.94
N PRO A 77 -31.42 2.79 -3.63
CA PRO A 77 -30.19 2.26 -3.03
C PRO A 77 -29.83 0.86 -3.54
N LEU A 78 -30.78 0.14 -4.14
CA LEU A 78 -30.55 -1.18 -4.75
C LEU A 78 -29.43 -1.15 -5.81
N PHE A 79 -29.33 -0.06 -6.57
CA PHE A 79 -28.28 0.07 -7.59
C PHE A 79 -26.89 0.14 -6.96
N GLY A 80 -26.74 0.78 -5.79
CA GLY A 80 -25.48 0.77 -5.03
C GLY A 80 -25.05 -0.65 -4.65
N TYR A 81 -25.98 -1.50 -4.23
CA TYR A 81 -25.69 -2.90 -3.89
C TYR A 81 -25.26 -3.71 -5.12
N ILE A 82 -25.97 -3.52 -6.23
CA ILE A 82 -25.66 -4.20 -7.50
C ILE A 82 -24.28 -3.79 -8.01
N PHE A 83 -23.98 -2.49 -8.06
CA PHE A 83 -22.66 -2.01 -8.48
C PHE A 83 -21.55 -2.50 -7.55
N THR A 84 -21.80 -2.52 -6.24
CA THR A 84 -20.86 -3.07 -5.27
C THR A 84 -20.59 -4.56 -5.53
N ALA A 85 -21.63 -5.36 -5.79
CA ALA A 85 -21.47 -6.77 -6.12
C ALA A 85 -20.64 -6.96 -7.41
N ILE A 86 -20.99 -6.24 -8.48
CA ILE A 86 -20.29 -6.32 -9.77
C ILE A 86 -18.81 -5.91 -9.63
N ALA A 87 -18.56 -4.75 -9.03
CA ALA A 87 -17.22 -4.23 -8.85
C ALA A 87 -16.37 -5.13 -7.95
N THR A 88 -16.96 -5.69 -6.89
CA THR A 88 -16.28 -6.66 -6.01
C THR A 88 -15.90 -7.93 -6.76
N SER A 89 -16.81 -8.49 -7.56
CA SER A 89 -16.48 -9.62 -8.44
C SER A 89 -15.35 -9.27 -9.42
N ALA A 90 -15.40 -8.08 -10.04
CA ALA A 90 -14.37 -7.62 -10.96
C ALA A 90 -13.00 -7.42 -10.28
N MET A 91 -12.97 -6.91 -9.04
CA MET A 91 -11.75 -6.78 -8.23
C MET A 91 -11.10 -8.13 -7.92
N CYS A 92 -11.90 -9.19 -7.74
CA CYS A 92 -11.37 -10.55 -7.58
C CYS A 92 -10.88 -11.13 -8.91
N LEU A 93 -11.62 -10.93 -10.01
CA LEU A 93 -11.24 -11.44 -11.33
C LEU A 93 -9.99 -10.78 -11.90
N GLN A 94 -9.81 -9.46 -11.70
CA GLN A 94 -8.61 -8.75 -12.18
C GLN A 94 -7.32 -9.24 -11.53
N ALA A 95 -7.40 -9.95 -10.39
CA ALA A 95 -6.23 -10.49 -9.72
C ALA A 95 -5.53 -11.61 -10.54
N SER A 96 -6.19 -12.10 -11.59
CA SER A 96 -5.54 -12.92 -12.62
C SER A 96 -4.41 -12.18 -13.34
N TYR A 97 -4.44 -10.84 -13.38
CA TYR A 97 -3.35 -10.01 -13.88
C TYR A 97 -2.29 -9.81 -12.79
N GLN A 98 -1.06 -10.24 -13.08
CA GLN A 98 0.03 -10.30 -12.10
C GLN A 98 0.33 -8.99 -11.36
N LYS A 99 0.12 -7.81 -11.98
CA LYS A 99 0.34 -6.52 -11.31
C LYS A 99 -0.77 -6.14 -10.32
N LEU A 100 -1.93 -6.78 -10.44
CA LEU A 100 -3.13 -6.54 -9.64
C LEU A 100 -3.48 -7.73 -8.74
N ALA A 101 -2.56 -8.70 -8.61
CA ALA A 101 -2.80 -9.95 -7.89
C ALA A 101 -3.07 -9.77 -6.38
N PHE A 102 -2.65 -8.65 -5.79
CA PHE A 102 -2.91 -8.35 -4.38
C PHE A 102 -4.32 -7.77 -4.17
N ILE A 103 -5.31 -8.67 -4.14
CA ILE A 103 -6.74 -8.36 -3.95
C ILE A 103 -7.01 -7.41 -2.76
N PRO A 104 -6.41 -7.59 -1.56
CA PRO A 104 -6.69 -6.70 -0.43
C PRO A 104 -6.35 -5.23 -0.71
N GLY A 105 -5.36 -4.94 -1.57
CA GLY A 105 -5.04 -3.57 -1.98
C GLY A 105 -6.18 -2.90 -2.74
N ALA A 106 -6.85 -3.63 -3.63
CA ALA A 106 -8.02 -3.12 -4.34
C ALA A 106 -9.18 -2.81 -3.37
N PHE A 107 -9.43 -3.66 -2.38
CA PHE A 107 -10.42 -3.37 -1.35
C PHE A 107 -10.06 -2.14 -0.51
N ILE A 108 -8.79 -1.98 -0.12
CA ILE A 108 -8.33 -0.81 0.63
C ILE A 108 -8.53 0.48 -0.17
N GLY A 109 -8.13 0.50 -1.45
CA GLY A 109 -8.36 1.65 -2.33
C GLY A 109 -9.84 1.99 -2.53
N CYS A 110 -10.69 0.97 -2.65
CA CYS A 110 -12.14 1.13 -2.76
C CYS A 110 -12.73 1.73 -1.47
N CYS A 111 -12.36 1.20 -0.30
CA CYS A 111 -12.79 1.70 1.00
C CYS A 111 -12.33 3.14 1.26
N ILE A 112 -11.09 3.49 0.87
CA ILE A 112 -10.59 4.88 0.93
C ILE A 112 -11.49 5.80 0.09
N THR A 113 -11.91 5.34 -1.08
CA THR A 113 -12.76 6.11 -1.98
C THR A 113 -14.15 6.36 -1.41
N PHE A 114 -14.73 5.37 -0.74
CA PHE A 114 -15.98 5.57 0.01
C PHE A 114 -15.80 6.53 1.19
N ALA A 115 -14.72 6.38 1.96
CA ALA A 115 -14.44 7.25 3.11
C ALA A 115 -14.25 8.72 2.71
N MET A 116 -13.71 8.97 1.51
CA MET A 116 -13.49 10.30 0.97
C MET A 116 -14.62 10.79 0.05
N GLY A 117 -15.74 10.07 -0.03
CA GLY A 117 -16.88 10.46 -0.86
C GLY A 117 -16.56 10.57 -2.35
N GLY A 118 -15.55 9.85 -2.85
CA GLY A 118 -15.13 9.90 -4.24
C GLY A 118 -14.21 11.07 -4.61
N ASP A 119 -13.67 11.83 -3.64
CA ASP A 119 -12.68 12.87 -3.90
C ASP A 119 -11.31 12.29 -4.30
N VAL A 120 -11.18 11.93 -5.57
CA VAL A 120 -9.98 11.31 -6.13
C VAL A 120 -8.75 12.22 -6.00
N ALA A 121 -8.93 13.55 -6.02
CA ALA A 121 -7.83 14.50 -5.92
C ALA A 121 -7.19 14.50 -4.52
N ALA A 122 -8.01 14.33 -3.47
CA ALA A 122 -7.52 14.16 -2.10
C ALA A 122 -6.91 12.76 -1.84
N ILE A 123 -7.27 11.76 -2.66
CA ILE A 123 -6.89 10.35 -2.45
C ILE A 123 -5.59 9.96 -3.13
N ILE A 124 -5.45 10.27 -4.43
CA ILE A 124 -4.34 9.74 -5.25
C ILE A 124 -2.97 10.17 -4.69
N PRO A 125 -2.72 11.46 -4.37
CA PRO A 125 -1.41 11.87 -3.91
C PRO A 125 -0.92 11.15 -2.65
N PRO A 126 -1.66 11.12 -1.52
CA PRO A 126 -1.20 10.40 -0.33
C PRO A 126 -1.13 8.88 -0.54
N LEU A 127 -1.98 8.31 -1.40
CA LEU A 127 -1.96 6.89 -1.71
C LEU A 127 -0.66 6.50 -2.42
N LEU A 128 -0.22 7.29 -3.41
CA LEU A 128 1.05 7.03 -4.10
C LEU A 128 2.25 7.24 -3.17
N ILE A 129 2.27 8.35 -2.43
CA ILE A 129 3.37 8.64 -1.50
C ILE A 129 3.45 7.59 -0.39
N GLY A 130 2.32 7.08 0.09
CA GLY A 130 2.27 6.02 1.10
C GLY A 130 2.92 4.71 0.64
N ALA A 131 2.80 4.34 -0.62
CA ALA A 131 3.50 3.17 -1.16
C ALA A 131 5.02 3.41 -1.25
N VAL A 132 5.43 4.63 -1.63
CA VAL A 132 6.85 5.04 -1.59
C VAL A 132 7.38 5.00 -0.16
N LEU A 133 6.61 5.48 0.81
CA LEU A 133 6.95 5.46 2.22
C LEU A 133 7.24 4.03 2.71
N GLY A 134 6.36 3.07 2.39
CA GLY A 134 6.57 1.67 2.73
C GLY A 134 7.86 1.11 2.13
N TYR A 135 8.13 1.43 0.87
CA TYR A 135 9.40 1.05 0.22
C TYR A 135 10.62 1.69 0.90
N SER A 136 10.56 2.98 1.24
CA SER A 136 11.62 3.68 1.98
C SER A 136 11.87 3.06 3.36
N MET A 137 10.82 2.63 4.07
CA MET A 137 10.95 1.93 5.35
C MET A 137 11.68 0.59 5.19
N SER A 138 11.38 -0.15 4.12
CA SER A 138 12.08 -1.40 3.80
C SER A 138 13.56 -1.16 3.49
N LEU A 139 13.89 -0.13 2.70
CA LEU A 139 15.28 0.24 2.39
C LEU A 139 16.07 0.63 3.65
N LEU A 140 15.51 1.51 4.47
CA LEU A 140 16.15 1.96 5.71
C LEU A 140 16.38 0.78 6.67
N THR A 141 15.41 -0.14 6.76
CA THR A 141 15.56 -1.37 7.54
C THR A 141 16.76 -2.20 7.06
N GLY A 142 16.90 -2.41 5.75
CA GLY A 142 18.02 -3.16 5.17
C GLY A 142 19.39 -2.51 5.44
N GLN A 143 19.46 -1.18 5.40
CA GLN A 143 20.67 -0.44 5.77
C GLN A 143 21.01 -0.61 7.26
N LEU A 144 20.03 -0.49 8.15
CA LEU A 144 20.22 -0.67 9.59
C LEU A 144 20.67 -2.09 9.95
N ILE A 145 20.13 -3.11 9.27
CA ILE A 145 20.56 -4.51 9.45
C ILE A 145 22.02 -4.66 9.03
N THR A 146 22.37 -4.16 7.84
CA THR A 146 23.74 -4.24 7.31
C THR A 146 24.74 -3.54 8.23
N LEU A 147 24.39 -2.38 8.77
CA LEU A 147 25.20 -1.65 9.75
C LEU A 147 25.36 -2.46 11.04
N THR A 148 24.27 -3.00 11.57
CA THR A 148 24.30 -3.81 12.81
C THR A 148 25.22 -5.02 12.65
N ASN A 149 25.11 -5.75 11.53
CA ASN A 149 25.94 -6.92 11.25
C ASN A 149 27.43 -6.57 11.13
N LYS A 150 27.76 -5.43 10.49
CA LYS A 150 29.13 -4.92 10.43
C LYS A 150 29.69 -4.60 11.82
N PHE A 151 28.91 -3.97 12.69
CA PHE A 151 29.33 -3.66 14.06
C PHE A 151 29.50 -4.91 14.93
N GLN A 152 28.76 -5.97 14.65
CA GLN A 152 28.87 -7.25 15.36
C GLN A 152 30.01 -8.15 14.85
N GLY A 153 30.77 -7.73 13.83
CA GLY A 153 31.90 -8.51 13.30
C GLY A 153 31.48 -9.83 12.64
N VAL A 154 30.21 -10.00 12.29
CA VAL A 154 29.70 -11.20 11.63
C VAL A 154 30.03 -11.09 10.13
N THR A 155 31.12 -11.73 9.72
CA THR A 155 31.44 -11.97 8.30
C THR A 155 30.43 -12.99 7.75
N PRO A 156 29.86 -12.80 6.54
CA PRO A 156 28.99 -13.81 5.94
C PRO A 156 29.75 -15.13 5.82
N GLU A 157 29.18 -16.22 6.35
CA GLU A 157 29.70 -17.57 6.14
C GLU A 157 29.76 -17.87 4.63
N PRO A 158 30.89 -18.37 4.10
CA PRO A 158 30.92 -18.85 2.74
C PRO A 158 30.00 -20.06 2.62
N THR A 159 29.06 -19.99 1.67
CA THR A 159 28.22 -21.10 1.27
C THR A 159 29.11 -22.28 0.88
N VAL A 160 29.07 -23.34 1.68
CA VAL A 160 29.65 -24.63 1.31
C VAL A 160 28.79 -25.18 0.17
N GLU A 161 29.34 -25.20 -1.04
CA GLU A 161 28.81 -26.01 -2.14
C GLU A 161 28.89 -27.48 -1.72
N GLU A 162 27.73 -28.09 -1.44
CA GLU A 162 27.62 -29.55 -1.38
C GLU A 162 27.56 -30.09 -2.81
N SER A 163 28.57 -30.90 -3.10
CA SER A 163 28.80 -31.76 -4.27
C SER A 163 27.69 -32.78 -4.51
#